data_AF-A0A496RSU4-F1
#
_entry.id   AF-A0A496RSU4-F1
#
_cell.length_a   1.000
_cell.length_b   1.000
_cell.length_c   1.000
_cell.angle_alpha   90.00
_cell.angle_beta   90.00
_cell.angle_gamma   90.00
#
_symmetry.space_group_name_H-M   'P 1'
#
loop_
_entity.id
_entity.type
_entity.pdbx_description
1 polymer ?
#
loop_
_entity_poly.entity_id
_entity_poly.type
_entity_poly.pdbx_seq_one_letter_code
_entity_poly.pdbx_strand_id
1 'polypeptide(L)'
;MDKTIHKTWFKFILVLIFLYLFLVSIGLMGAAFKGFGKNFAENLLKTTANPFVGLFIGILATSLVQSSSTTTSILVGMVASGVLTISNTVPIIMGANIGTTVTNTLVSLGHITRR
;
A
#
# COMPACT_ATOMS: atom_id res chain seq x y z
N MET A 1 20.81 33.97 5.81
CA MET A 1 20.64 33.09 4.63
C MET A 1 21.22 31.68 4.84
N ASP A 2 22.21 31.51 5.72
CA ASP A 2 22.91 30.25 5.97
C ASP A 2 22.09 29.17 6.73
N LYS A 3 21.37 29.54 7.80
CA LYS A 3 20.59 28.59 8.63
C LYS A 3 19.49 27.83 7.87
N THR A 4 18.96 28.42 6.80
CA THR A 4 17.94 27.78 5.94
C THR A 4 18.55 26.69 5.07
N ILE A 5 19.77 26.90 4.57
CA ILE A 5 20.49 25.92 3.73
C ILE A 5 20.87 24.69 4.55
N HIS A 6 21.37 24.89 5.77
CA HIS A 6 21.72 23.78 6.65
C HIS A 6 20.50 22.91 7.03
N LYS A 7 19.35 23.55 7.27
CA LYS A 7 18.08 22.84 7.54
C LYS A 7 17.56 22.07 6.32
N THR A 8 17.78 22.58 5.11
CA THR A 8 17.40 21.89 3.86
C THR A 8 18.29 20.67 3.60
N TRP A 9 19.61 20.80 3.79
CA TRP A 9 20.53 19.67 3.66
C TRP A 9 20.24 18.57 4.69
N PHE A 10 19.94 18.94 5.93
CA PHE A 10 19.53 17.99 6.96
C PHE A 10 18.25 17.23 6.56
N LYS A 11 17.24 17.94 6.03
CA LYS A 11 16.01 17.30 5.52
C LYS A 11 16.29 16.34 4.36
N PHE A 12 17.22 16.68 3.47
CA PHE A 12 17.57 15.83 2.34
C PHE A 12 18.20 14.51 2.80
N ILE A 13 19.15 14.57 3.74
CA ILE A 13 19.76 13.39 4.37
C ILE A 13 18.68 12.55 5.08
N LEU A 14 17.77 13.20 5.80
CA LEU A 14 16.68 12.54 6.51
C LEU A 14 15.75 11.77 5.55
N VAL A 15 15.42 12.35 4.38
CA VAL A 15 14.64 11.66 3.34
C VAL A 15 15.38 10.44 2.81
N LEU A 16 16.70 10.54 2.57
CA LEU A 16 17.50 9.40 2.11
C LEU A 16 17.54 8.27 3.17
N ILE A 17 17.63 8.61 4.45
CA ILE A 17 17.58 7.64 5.55
C ILE A 17 16.22 6.93 5.59
N PHE A 18 15.11 7.66 5.50
CA PHE A 18 13.79 7.05 5.47
C PHE A 18 13.57 6.18 4.23
N LEU A 19 14.06 6.61 3.07
CA LEU A 19 14.01 5.81 1.86
C LEU A 19 14.81 4.51 2.01
N TYR A 20 16.01 4.57 2.58
CA TYR A 20 16.81 3.38 2.86
C TYR A 20 16.09 2.42 3.82
N LEU A 21 15.55 2.93 4.93
CA LEU A 21 14.82 2.14 5.92
C LEU A 21 13.55 1.51 5.32
N PHE A 22 12.87 2.25 4.44
CA PHE A 22 11.72 1.74 3.68
C PHE A 22 12.12 0.57 2.76
N LEU A 23 13.22 0.70 2.00
CA LEU A 23 13.72 -0.38 1.14
C LEU A 23 14.15 -1.62 1.95
N VAL A 24 14.80 -1.43 3.10
CA VAL A 24 15.16 -2.52 4.02
C VAL A 24 13.90 -3.22 4.54
N SER A 25 12.85 -2.46 4.88
CA SER A 25 11.58 -3.01 5.36
C SER A 25 10.90 -3.88 4.29
N ILE A 26 10.98 -3.50 3.01
CA ILE A 26 10.47 -4.32 1.90
C ILE A 26 11.21 -5.66 1.82
N GLY A 27 12.54 -5.64 1.94
CA GLY A 27 13.36 -6.86 1.96
C GLY A 27 12.99 -7.77 3.13
N LEU A 28 12.79 -7.19 4.31
CA LEU A 28 12.38 -7.91 5.53
C LEU A 28 10.98 -8.53 5.37
N MET A 29 10.05 -7.81 4.75
CA MET A 29 8.70 -8.30 4.48
C MET A 29 8.72 -9.50 3.53
N GLY A 30 9.56 -9.47 2.48
CA GLY A 30 9.79 -10.64 1.63
C GLY A 30 10.34 -11.85 2.38
N ALA A 31 11.28 -11.64 3.30
CA ALA A 31 11.82 -12.70 4.15
C ALA A 31 10.76 -13.26 5.12
N ALA A 32 9.95 -12.40 5.74
CA ALA A 32 8.84 -12.80 6.60
C ALA A 32 7.82 -13.65 5.83
N PHE A 33 7.42 -13.22 4.63
CA PHE A 33 6.50 -13.98 3.78
C PHE A 33 7.05 -15.33 3.32
N LYS A 34 8.35 -15.43 3.04
CA LYS A 34 9.01 -16.72 2.82
C LYS A 34 8.99 -17.60 4.09
N GLY A 35 9.08 -16.99 5.26
CA GLY A 35 8.98 -17.65 6.57
C GLY A 35 7.59 -18.17 6.93
N PHE A 36 6.51 -17.55 6.43
CA PHE A 36 5.13 -18.02 6.62
C PHE A 36 4.81 -19.34 5.88
N GLY A 37 5.73 -19.84 5.04
CA GLY A 37 5.65 -21.13 4.38
C GLY A 37 4.92 -21.11 3.03
N LYS A 38 5.20 -22.12 2.19
CA LYS A 38 4.64 -22.25 0.83
C LYS A 38 3.10 -22.20 0.82
N ASN A 39 2.44 -22.78 1.82
CA ASN A 39 0.98 -22.84 1.90
C ASN A 39 0.35 -21.45 2.03
N PHE A 40 0.99 -20.53 2.76
CA PHE A 40 0.49 -19.16 2.89
C PHE A 40 0.64 -18.39 1.58
N ALA A 41 1.81 -18.49 0.93
CA ALA A 41 2.03 -17.87 -0.37
C ALA A 41 1.09 -18.41 -1.46
N GLU A 42 0.88 -19.74 -1.51
CA GLU A 42 -0.05 -20.35 -2.45
C GLU A 42 -1.50 -19.94 -2.19
N ASN A 43 -1.93 -19.88 -0.94
CA ASN A 43 -3.27 -19.42 -0.60
C ASN A 43 -3.47 -17.95 -0.96
N LEU A 44 -2.49 -17.09 -0.68
CA LEU A 44 -2.54 -15.67 -1.03
C LEU A 44 -2.61 -15.49 -2.56
N LEU A 45 -1.81 -16.24 -3.32
CA LEU A 45 -1.86 -16.26 -4.78
C LEU A 45 -3.19 -16.78 -5.32
N LYS A 46 -3.76 -17.84 -4.72
CA LYS A 46 -5.08 -18.37 -5.08
C LYS A 46 -6.20 -17.37 -4.79
N THR A 47 -6.15 -16.69 -3.64
CA THR A 47 -7.14 -15.68 -3.26
C THR A 47 -7.05 -14.43 -4.14
N THR A 48 -5.84 -14.02 -4.53
CA THR A 48 -5.63 -12.87 -5.44
C THR A 48 -5.73 -13.23 -6.93
N ALA A 49 -5.90 -14.51 -7.29
CA ALA A 49 -6.11 -14.93 -8.67
C ALA A 49 -7.44 -14.44 -9.25
N ASN A 50 -8.45 -14.20 -8.41
CA ASN A 50 -9.69 -13.57 -8.83
C ASN A 50 -9.55 -12.04 -8.79
N PRO A 51 -9.62 -11.33 -9.93
CA PRO A 51 -9.47 -9.87 -9.98
C PRO A 51 -10.46 -9.12 -9.09
N PHE A 52 -11.68 -9.63 -8.91
CA PHE A 52 -12.67 -9.01 -8.03
C PHE A 52 -12.24 -9.07 -6.57
N VAL A 53 -11.67 -10.20 -6.14
CA VAL A 53 -11.16 -10.34 -4.77
C VAL A 53 -9.98 -9.41 -4.55
N GLY A 54 -9.05 -9.31 -5.52
CA GLY A 54 -7.97 -8.33 -5.48
C GLY A 54 -8.48 -6.89 -5.35
N LEU A 55 -9.50 -6.53 -6.14
CA LEU A 55 -10.14 -5.21 -6.07
C LEU A 55 -10.75 -4.93 -4.70
N PHE A 56 -11.48 -5.87 -4.10
CA PHE A 56 -12.03 -5.70 -2.75
C PHE A 56 -10.94 -5.58 -1.68
N ILE A 57 -9.86 -6.36 -1.78
CA ILE A 57 -8.69 -6.22 -0.89
C ILE A 57 -8.12 -4.80 -0.98
N GLY A 58 -8.00 -4.25 -2.20
CA GLY A 58 -7.53 -2.88 -2.42
C GLY A 58 -8.43 -1.82 -1.79
N ILE A 59 -9.75 -1.95 -1.98
CA ILE A 59 -10.75 -1.04 -1.39
C ILE A 59 -10.61 -1.05 0.13
N LEU A 60 -10.64 -2.23 0.75
CA LEU A 60 -10.56 -2.38 2.21
C LEU A 60 -9.22 -1.87 2.75
N ALA A 61 -8.10 -2.23 2.12
CA ALA A 61 -6.78 -1.80 2.53
C ALA A 61 -6.66 -0.27 2.53
N THR A 62 -7.07 0.40 1.45
CA THR A 62 -7.04 1.86 1.40
C THR A 62 -8.06 2.51 2.33
N SER A 63 -9.27 1.96 2.49
CA SER A 63 -10.24 2.55 3.42
C SER A 63 -9.76 2.49 4.88
N LEU A 64 -9.00 1.44 5.25
CA LEU A 64 -8.38 1.32 6.57
C LEU A 64 -7.15 2.22 6.74
N VAL A 65 -6.25 2.22 5.76
CA VAL A 65 -5.01 3.02 5.79
C VAL A 65 -5.27 4.50 5.45
N GLN A 66 -6.42 4.81 4.87
CA GLN A 66 -6.87 6.12 4.37
C GLN A 66 -5.97 6.80 3.33
N SER A 67 -4.90 6.13 2.91
CA SER A 67 -3.91 6.65 1.98
C SER A 67 -3.67 5.64 0.87
N SER A 68 -4.11 5.98 -0.34
CA SER A 68 -3.85 5.15 -1.53
C SER A 68 -2.37 5.16 -1.91
N SER A 69 -1.64 6.25 -1.68
CA SER A 69 -0.20 6.33 -1.93
C SER A 69 0.60 5.41 -0.99
N THR A 70 0.19 5.31 0.26
CA THR A 70 0.78 4.35 1.21
C THR A 70 0.47 2.92 0.80
N THR A 71 -0.79 2.63 0.46
CA THR A 71 -1.24 1.29 0.05
C THR A 71 -0.52 0.81 -1.22
N THR A 72 -0.42 1.67 -2.23
CA THR A 72 0.31 1.37 -3.48
C THR A 72 1.80 1.17 -3.24
N SER A 73 2.43 1.95 -2.37
CA SER A 73 3.86 1.78 -2.03
C SER A 73 4.15 0.41 -1.38
N ILE A 74 3.25 -0.06 -0.53
CA ILE A 74 3.32 -1.40 0.07
C ILE A 74 3.20 -2.48 -1.01
N LEU A 75 2.21 -2.36 -1.91
CA LEU A 75 1.99 -3.32 -3.00
C LEU A 75 3.20 -3.40 -3.95
N VAL A 76 3.79 -2.26 -4.30
CA VAL A 76 5.03 -2.21 -5.09
C VAL A 76 6.16 -2.93 -4.37
N GLY A 77 6.28 -2.77 -3.04
CA GLY A 77 7.23 -3.52 -2.23
C GLY A 77 6.98 -5.03 -2.25
N MET A 78 5.71 -5.45 -2.17
CA MET A 78 5.33 -6.87 -2.25
C MET A 78 5.66 -7.48 -3.62
N VAL A 79 5.44 -6.74 -4.70
CA VAL A 79 5.86 -7.15 -6.05
C VAL A 79 7.38 -7.27 -6.15
N ALA A 80 8.12 -6.29 -5.63
CA ALA A 80 9.59 -6.31 -5.62
C ALA A 80 10.14 -7.50 -4.81
N SER A 81 9.44 -7.93 -3.75
CA SER A 81 9.82 -9.11 -2.96
C SER A 81 9.46 -10.45 -3.62
N GLY A 82 8.70 -10.43 -4.73
CA GLY A 82 8.23 -11.62 -5.45
C GLY A 82 7.04 -12.33 -4.80
N VAL A 83 6.40 -11.71 -3.79
CA VAL A 83 5.23 -12.28 -3.09
C VAL A 83 3.97 -12.15 -3.95
N LEU A 84 3.85 -11.06 -4.70
CA LEU A 84 2.75 -10.81 -5.62
C LEU A 84 3.28 -10.64 -7.05
N THR A 85 2.51 -11.14 -8.02
CA THR A 85 2.77 -10.85 -9.44
C THR A 85 2.16 -9.51 -9.82
N ILE A 86 2.69 -8.87 -10.87
CA ILE A 86 2.13 -7.62 -11.41
C ILE A 86 0.66 -7.84 -11.80
N SER A 87 0.34 -8.97 -12.44
CA SER A 87 -1.03 -9.28 -12.87
C SER A 87 -2.03 -9.37 -11.71
N ASN A 88 -1.61 -9.91 -10.56
CA ASN A 88 -2.48 -10.00 -9.38
C ASN A 88 -2.54 -8.66 -8.62
N THR A 89 -1.54 -7.80 -8.80
CA THR A 89 -1.44 -6.52 -8.09
C THR A 89 -2.28 -5.42 -8.75
N VAL A 90 -2.43 -5.45 -10.07
CA VAL A 90 -3.22 -4.45 -10.82
C VAL A 90 -4.66 -4.31 -10.28
N PRO A 91 -5.44 -5.38 -10.08
CA PRO A 91 -6.78 -5.27 -9.50
C PRO A 91 -6.78 -4.65 -8.09
N ILE A 92 -5.77 -4.95 -7.28
CA ILE A 92 -5.62 -4.39 -5.93
C ILE A 92 -5.35 -2.89 -5.99
N ILE A 93 -4.50 -2.42 -6.92
CA ILE A 93 -4.25 -0.99 -7.12
C ILE A 93 -5.52 -0.27 -7.60
N MET A 94 -6.29 -0.88 -8.50
CA MET A 94 -7.57 -0.32 -8.93
C MET A 94 -8.54 -0.18 -7.75
N GLY A 95 -8.63 -1.22 -6.91
CA GLY A 95 -9.39 -1.18 -5.66
C GLY A 95 -8.90 -0.12 -4.69
N ALA A 96 -7.58 0.04 -4.55
CA ALA A 96 -6.98 1.03 -3.68
C ALA A 96 -7.36 2.47 -4.06
N ASN A 97 -7.47 2.76 -5.36
CA ASN A 97 -7.94 4.06 -5.84
C ASN A 97 -9.44 4.27 -5.54
N ILE A 98 -10.27 3.25 -5.73
CA ILE A 98 -11.70 3.29 -5.38
C ILE A 98 -11.87 3.50 -3.86
N GLY A 99 -11.05 2.84 -3.05
CA GLY A 99 -11.09 2.91 -1.58
C GLY A 99 -10.98 4.32 -1.01
N THR A 100 -10.28 5.24 -1.69
CA THR A 100 -10.17 6.65 -1.27
C THR A 100 -11.53 7.38 -1.27
N THR A 101 -12.47 6.92 -2.10
CA THR A 101 -13.80 7.54 -2.23
C THR A 101 -14.80 7.03 -1.21
N VAL A 102 -14.50 5.94 -0.49
CA VAL A 102 -15.43 5.29 0.44
C VAL A 102 -15.80 6.22 1.59
N THR A 103 -14.82 6.89 2.21
CA THR A 103 -15.07 7.84 3.30
C THR A 103 -15.94 9.00 2.83
N ASN A 104 -15.64 9.58 1.67
CA ASN A 104 -16.45 10.67 1.10
C ASN A 104 -17.87 10.23 0.77
N THR A 105 -18.04 9.02 0.25
CA THR A 105 -19.37 8.45 -0.05
C THR A 105 -20.19 8.26 1.22
N LEU A 106 -19.60 7.73 2.29
CA LEU A 106 -20.27 7.57 3.59
C LEU A 106 -20.68 8.92 4.19
N VAL A 107 -19.79 9.92 4.14
CA VAL A 107 -20.08 11.28 4.63
C VAL A 107 -21.21 11.92 3.81
N SER A 108 -21.17 11.77 2.48
CA SER A 108 -22.21 12.28 1.57
C SER A 108 -23.58 11.69 1.89
N LEU A 109 -23.67 10.37 2.07
CA LEU A 109 -24.91 9.67 2.44
C LEU A 109 -25.46 10.17 3.79
N GLY A 110 -24.60 10.35 4.79
CA GLY A 110 -25.00 10.90 6.08
C GLY A 110 -25.51 12.35 6.01
N HIS A 111 -25.03 13.14 5.05
CA HIS A 111 -25.47 14.51 4.84
C HIS A 111 -26.81 14.60 4.12
N ILE A 112 -27.12 13.65 3.21
CA ILE A 112 -28.42 13.57 2.53
C ILE A 112 -29.56 13.32 3.54
N THR A 113 -29.33 12.51 4.58
CA THR A 113 -30.33 12.24 5.63
C THR A 113 -30.58 13.41 6.58
N ARG A 114 -29.70 14.43 6.61
CA ARG A 114 -29.83 15.63 7.47
C ARG A 114 -30.55 16.81 6.81
N ARG A 115 -31.12 16.64 5.61
CA ARG A 115 -32.03 17.60 4.96
C ARG A 115 -33.46 17.12 5.05
#